data_AF-A0A7L1S366-F1
#
_entry.id   AF-A0A7L1S366-F1
#
_cell.length_a   1.000
_cell.length_b   1.000
_cell.length_c   1.000
_cell.angle_alpha   90.00
_cell.angle_beta   90.00
_cell.angle_gamma   90.00
#
_symmetry.space_group_name_H-M   'P 1'
#
loop_
_entity.id
_entity.type
_entity.pdbx_description
1 polymer ?
#
loop_
_entity_poly.entity_id
_entity_poly.type
_entity_poly.pdbx_seq_one_letter_code
_entity_poly.pdbx_strand_id
1 'polypeptide(L)'
;WDLPALAFLVEVLECHDMREWSDSALEIISRCLQSKSREKRRLALRGLVVLSKDPSLAEGIRSLTQSLMGLLQDADGEVVALILSVFLNELQDRATLISGPTALQLAEVLLPLFDHDSSHVQLLSIRLFREVMELVMEKEKKALKTHVHQSLLPLFFHCHDE
;
A
#
# COMPACT_ATOMS: atom_id res chain seq x y z
N TRP A 1 15.99 -11.22 -13.82
CA TRP A 1 15.13 -10.64 -14.86
C TRP A 1 15.74 -9.36 -15.39
N ASP A 2 15.69 -9.21 -16.72
CA ASP A 2 16.08 -7.99 -17.42
C ASP A 2 14.98 -6.91 -17.27
N LEU A 3 15.37 -5.63 -17.28
CA LEU A 3 14.44 -4.52 -17.05
C LEU A 3 13.35 -4.42 -18.14
N PRO A 4 13.66 -4.57 -19.44
CA PRO A 4 12.64 -4.52 -20.49
C PRO A 4 11.63 -5.67 -20.40
N ALA A 5 12.06 -6.87 -20.00
CA ALA A 5 11.18 -8.01 -19.81
C ALA A 5 10.19 -7.77 -18.66
N LEU A 6 10.66 -7.16 -17.56
CA LEU A 6 9.79 -6.78 -16.45
C LEU A 6 8.80 -5.68 -16.86
N ALA A 7 9.25 -4.68 -17.61
CA ALA A 7 8.37 -3.64 -18.13
C ALA A 7 7.27 -4.26 -19.02
N PHE A 8 7.64 -5.11 -19.97
CA PHE A 8 6.69 -5.82 -20.82
C PHE A 8 5.67 -6.62 -20.00
N LEU A 9 6.12 -7.38 -18.99
CA LEU A 9 5.23 -8.12 -18.10
C LEU A 9 4.20 -7.21 -17.43
N VAL A 10 4.64 -6.08 -16.87
CA VAL A 10 3.77 -5.12 -16.16
C VAL A 10 2.71 -4.53 -17.12
N GLU A 11 3.11 -4.13 -18.32
CA GLU A 11 2.18 -3.56 -19.31
C GLU A 11 1.16 -4.61 -19.82
N VAL A 12 1.57 -5.87 -19.93
CA VAL A 12 0.65 -6.97 -20.29
C VAL A 12 -0.35 -7.27 -19.18
N LEU A 13 0.05 -7.16 -17.90
CA LEU A 13 -0.88 -7.34 -16.78
C LEU A 13 -2.02 -6.32 -16.79
N GLU A 14 -1.78 -5.11 -17.28
CA GLU A 14 -2.81 -4.06 -17.41
C GLU A 14 -3.85 -4.37 -18.52
N CYS A 15 -3.53 -5.25 -19.48
CA CYS A 15 -4.29 -5.47 -20.72
C CYS A 15 -5.44 -6.52 -20.68
N HIS A 16 -5.96 -6.92 -19.51
CA HIS A 16 -7.11 -7.83 -19.26
C HIS A 16 -6.82 -9.32 -18.94
N ASP A 17 -7.66 -9.86 -18.04
CA ASP A 17 -7.90 -11.24 -17.52
C ASP A 17 -6.83 -12.33 -17.77
N MET A 18 -5.61 -12.11 -17.28
CA MET A 18 -4.53 -13.09 -17.27
C MET A 18 -4.51 -13.93 -15.98
N ARG A 19 -5.66 -14.42 -15.52
CA ARG A 19 -5.76 -15.25 -14.31
C ARG A 19 -4.88 -16.50 -14.36
N GLU A 20 -4.66 -17.07 -15.54
CA GLU A 20 -3.88 -18.30 -15.68
C GLU A 20 -2.41 -18.14 -15.25
N TRP A 21 -1.83 -16.94 -15.38
CA TRP A 21 -0.42 -16.69 -15.07
C TRP A 21 -0.24 -15.70 -13.90
N SER A 22 -1.31 -15.36 -13.20
CA SER A 22 -1.30 -14.34 -12.15
C SER A 22 -0.41 -14.73 -10.96
N ASP A 23 -0.43 -16.01 -10.56
CA ASP A 23 0.46 -16.56 -9.53
C ASP A 23 1.93 -16.48 -9.95
N SER A 24 2.25 -16.84 -11.20
CA SER A 24 3.61 -16.76 -11.74
C SER A 24 4.10 -15.31 -11.84
N ALA A 25 3.21 -14.40 -12.25
CA ALA A 25 3.50 -12.98 -12.30
C ALA A 25 3.78 -12.42 -10.89
N LEU A 26 2.98 -12.83 -9.89
CA LEU A 26 3.17 -12.43 -8.50
C LEU A 26 4.52 -12.90 -7.96
N GLU A 27 4.95 -14.12 -8.25
CA GLU A 27 6.26 -14.64 -7.85
C GLU A 27 7.41 -13.82 -8.45
N ILE A 28 7.34 -13.51 -9.76
CA ILE A 28 8.33 -12.69 -10.45
C ILE A 28 8.38 -11.29 -9.87
N ILE A 29 7.22 -10.66 -9.66
CA ILE A 29 7.09 -9.32 -9.07
C ILE A 29 7.64 -9.30 -7.66
N SER A 30 7.28 -10.27 -6.81
CA SER A 30 7.76 -10.38 -5.43
C SER A 30 9.28 -10.44 -5.35
N ARG A 31 9.92 -11.22 -6.23
CA ARG A 31 11.39 -11.25 -6.33
C ARG A 31 11.98 -9.93 -6.82
N CYS A 32 11.30 -9.22 -7.71
CA CYS A 32 11.77 -7.93 -8.21
C CYS A 32 11.62 -6.80 -7.19
N LEU A 33 10.66 -6.88 -6.27
CA LEU A 33 10.54 -5.96 -5.11
C LEU A 33 11.77 -6.02 -4.20
N GLN A 34 12.39 -7.19 -4.06
CA GLN A 34 13.61 -7.37 -3.27
C GLN A 34 14.89 -6.95 -4.02
N SER A 35 14.78 -6.45 -5.25
CA SER A 35 15.95 -6.06 -6.04
C SER A 35 16.63 -4.80 -5.48
N LYS A 36 17.96 -4.73 -5.61
CA LYS A 36 18.72 -3.48 -5.35
C LYS A 36 18.41 -2.37 -6.37
N SER A 37 17.93 -2.73 -7.57
CA SER A 37 17.57 -1.76 -8.62
C SER A 37 16.27 -1.05 -8.29
N ARG A 38 16.32 0.28 -8.14
CA ARG A 38 15.15 1.13 -7.88
C ARG A 38 14.10 1.03 -9.00
N GLU A 39 14.55 1.00 -10.24
CA GLU A 39 13.67 0.89 -11.42
C GLU A 39 12.90 -0.44 -11.43
N LYS A 40 13.59 -1.55 -11.12
CA LYS A 40 12.93 -2.85 -11.02
C LYS A 40 11.92 -2.90 -9.89
N ARG A 41 12.24 -2.29 -8.73
CA ARG A 41 11.29 -2.18 -7.63
C ARG A 41 10.07 -1.35 -8.02
N ARG A 42 10.25 -0.21 -8.70
CA ARG A 42 9.15 0.65 -9.16
C ARG A 42 8.24 -0.09 -10.14
N LEU A 43 8.82 -0.77 -11.14
CA LEU A 43 8.05 -1.59 -12.09
C LEU A 43 7.32 -2.74 -11.38
N ALA A 44 7.99 -3.42 -10.45
CA ALA A 44 7.37 -4.47 -9.67
C ALA A 44 6.17 -3.95 -8.85
N LEU A 45 6.29 -2.78 -8.22
CA LEU A 45 5.18 -2.14 -7.51
C LEU A 45 4.03 -1.76 -8.45
N ARG A 46 4.31 -1.23 -9.65
CA ARG A 46 3.27 -0.99 -10.66
C ARG A 46 2.50 -2.27 -11.00
N GLY A 47 3.21 -3.36 -11.27
CA GLY A 47 2.59 -4.67 -11.50
C GLY A 47 1.79 -5.15 -10.28
N LEU A 48 2.31 -4.93 -9.07
CA LEU A 48 1.64 -5.31 -7.83
C LEU A 48 0.32 -4.57 -7.61
N VAL A 49 0.23 -3.30 -8.00
CA VAL A 49 -1.03 -2.52 -7.97
C VAL A 49 -2.09 -3.19 -8.84
N VAL A 50 -1.72 -3.74 -10.00
CA VAL A 50 -2.65 -4.46 -10.87
C VAL A 50 -3.08 -5.78 -10.22
N LEU A 51 -2.13 -6.55 -9.71
CA LEU A 51 -2.38 -7.86 -9.09
C LEU A 51 -3.23 -7.76 -7.82
N SER A 52 -3.05 -6.72 -7.01
CA SER A 52 -3.82 -6.48 -5.77
C SER A 52 -5.33 -6.26 -5.98
N LYS A 53 -5.77 -6.10 -7.24
CA LYS A 53 -7.20 -6.01 -7.56
C LYS A 53 -7.85 -7.37 -7.76
N ASP A 54 -7.07 -8.45 -7.87
CA ASP A 54 -7.58 -9.82 -8.03
C ASP A 54 -7.67 -10.53 -6.67
N PRO A 55 -8.88 -10.81 -6.15
CA PRO A 55 -9.05 -11.44 -4.84
C PRO A 55 -8.37 -12.80 -4.71
N SER A 56 -8.13 -13.54 -5.81
CA SER A 56 -7.43 -14.83 -5.72
C SER A 56 -5.97 -14.70 -5.30
N LEU A 57 -5.38 -13.51 -5.43
CA LEU A 57 -3.98 -13.24 -5.05
C LEU A 57 -3.84 -12.64 -3.66
N ALA A 58 -4.94 -12.35 -2.95
CA ALA A 58 -4.92 -11.61 -1.69
C ALA A 58 -3.98 -12.22 -0.63
N GLU A 59 -3.90 -13.55 -0.54
CA GLU A 59 -2.97 -14.20 0.41
C GLU A 59 -1.50 -13.93 0.04
N GLY A 60 -1.19 -13.99 -1.27
CA GLY A 60 0.13 -13.69 -1.78
C GLY A 60 0.51 -12.23 -1.58
N ILE A 61 -0.40 -11.28 -1.83
CA ILE A 61 -0.19 -9.85 -1.56
C ILE A 61 -0.01 -9.61 -0.05
N ARG A 62 -0.84 -10.24 0.79
CA ARG A 62 -0.75 -10.10 2.24
C ARG A 62 0.61 -10.56 2.78
N SER A 63 1.20 -11.60 2.20
CA SER A 63 2.55 -12.05 2.57
C SER A 63 3.63 -10.97 2.41
N LEU A 64 3.37 -9.96 1.56
CA LEU A 64 4.26 -8.83 1.29
C LEU A 64 4.04 -7.63 2.22
N THR A 65 3.00 -7.64 3.07
CA THR A 65 2.59 -6.49 3.91
C THR A 65 3.76 -5.85 4.66
N GLN A 66 4.55 -6.66 5.38
CA GLN A 66 5.68 -6.14 6.17
C GLN A 66 6.78 -5.55 5.29
N SER A 67 7.06 -6.17 4.14
CA SER A 67 8.03 -5.64 3.18
C SER A 67 7.55 -4.32 2.60
N LEU A 68 6.26 -4.19 2.28
CA LEU A 68 5.67 -2.95 1.75
C LEU A 68 5.67 -1.83 2.78
N MET A 69 5.32 -2.13 4.04
CA MET A 69 5.38 -1.16 5.13
C MET A 69 6.80 -0.65 5.36
N GLY A 70 7.81 -1.53 5.29
CA GLY A 70 9.21 -1.13 5.40
C GLY A 70 9.68 -0.22 4.26
N LEU A 71 9.05 -0.30 3.08
CA LEU A 71 9.39 0.55 1.94
C LEU A 71 8.77 1.96 2.02
N LEU A 72 7.76 2.19 2.86
CA LEU A 72 7.07 3.49 2.96
C LEU A 72 7.97 4.60 3.52
N GLN A 73 8.95 4.29 4.37
CA GLN A 73 9.78 5.29 5.06
C GLN A 73 10.92 5.87 4.20
N ASP A 74 11.43 5.09 3.23
CA ASP A 74 12.63 5.42 2.44
C ASP A 74 12.35 5.66 0.94
N ALA A 75 11.07 5.76 0.57
CA ALA A 75 10.60 5.83 -0.80
C ALA A 75 10.33 7.26 -1.29
N ASP A 76 10.51 7.50 -2.59
CA ASP A 76 9.97 8.71 -3.22
C ASP A 76 8.43 8.67 -3.30
N GLY A 77 7.81 9.84 -3.45
CA GLY A 77 6.35 9.98 -3.40
C GLY A 77 5.58 9.11 -4.40
N GLU A 78 6.14 8.81 -5.58
CA GLU A 78 5.50 7.91 -6.54
C GLU A 78 5.52 6.46 -6.04
N VAL A 79 6.66 5.99 -5.52
CA VAL A 79 6.76 4.66 -4.89
C VAL A 79 5.81 4.54 -3.69
N VAL A 80 5.74 5.57 -2.84
CA VAL A 80 4.80 5.62 -1.72
C VAL A 80 3.36 5.51 -2.23
N ALA A 81 2.99 6.29 -3.25
CA ALA A 81 1.64 6.24 -3.81
C ALA A 81 1.27 4.85 -4.37
N LEU A 82 2.21 4.15 -5.01
CA LEU A 82 2.00 2.77 -5.49
C LEU A 82 1.75 1.80 -4.32
N ILE A 83 2.54 1.89 -3.25
CA ILE A 83 2.36 1.03 -2.06
C ILE A 83 1.00 1.31 -1.39
N LEU A 84 0.63 2.58 -1.22
CA LEU A 84 -0.68 2.96 -0.67
C LEU A 84 -1.84 2.43 -1.53
N SER A 85 -1.67 2.44 -2.86
CA SER A 85 -2.67 1.91 -3.80
C SER A 85 -2.84 0.40 -3.67
N VAL A 86 -1.74 -0.36 -3.46
CA VAL A 86 -1.80 -1.80 -3.19
C VAL A 86 -2.64 -2.07 -1.93
N PHE A 87 -2.35 -1.38 -0.82
CA PHE A 87 -3.11 -1.55 0.41
C PHE A 87 -4.59 -1.16 0.25
N LEU A 88 -4.91 -0.09 -0.48
CA LEU A 88 -6.29 0.30 -0.72
C LEU A 88 -7.07 -0.75 -1.53
N ASN A 89 -6.44 -1.37 -2.53
CA ASN A 89 -7.08 -2.45 -3.30
C ASN A 89 -7.34 -3.67 -2.41
N GLU A 90 -6.37 -4.06 -1.59
CA GLU A 90 -6.50 -5.17 -0.63
C GLU A 90 -7.63 -4.95 0.38
N LEU A 91 -7.83 -3.71 0.85
CA LEU A 91 -8.87 -3.37 1.82
C LEU A 91 -10.26 -3.17 1.20
N GLN A 92 -10.34 -3.01 -0.13
CA GLN A 92 -11.62 -2.81 -0.82
C GLN A 92 -12.49 -4.08 -0.79
N ASP A 93 -11.86 -5.25 -0.85
CA ASP A 93 -12.54 -6.54 -0.68
C ASP A 93 -12.52 -6.94 0.80
N ARG A 94 -13.52 -6.44 1.56
CA ARG A 94 -13.67 -6.56 3.03
C ARG A 94 -13.75 -8.00 3.58
N ALA A 95 -13.46 -9.01 2.77
CA ALA A 95 -13.51 -10.42 3.11
C ALA A 95 -12.34 -10.89 4.00
N THR A 96 -11.23 -10.15 4.09
CA THR A 96 -10.08 -10.57 4.89
C THR A 96 -9.54 -9.46 5.77
N LEU A 97 -9.86 -9.56 7.06
CA LEU A 97 -9.36 -8.64 8.08
C LEU A 97 -7.84 -8.79 8.18
N ILE A 98 -7.12 -7.67 7.99
CA ILE A 98 -5.77 -7.54 8.52
C ILE A 98 -5.87 -7.77 10.03
N SER A 99 -4.94 -8.52 10.62
CA SER A 99 -4.94 -8.74 12.07
C SER A 99 -4.89 -7.41 12.81
N GLY A 100 -5.56 -7.30 13.97
CA GLY A 100 -5.56 -6.08 14.78
C GLY A 100 -4.16 -5.47 14.99
N PRO A 101 -3.12 -6.26 15.34
CA PRO A 101 -1.75 -5.75 15.45
C PRO A 101 -1.19 -5.17 14.14
N THR A 102 -1.38 -5.85 13.01
CA THR A 102 -0.89 -5.36 11.71
C THR A 102 -1.63 -4.10 11.27
N ALA A 103 -2.93 -4.00 11.57
CA ALA A 103 -3.73 -2.82 11.29
C ALA A 103 -3.26 -1.60 12.12
N LEU A 104 -2.93 -1.81 13.41
CA LEU A 104 -2.34 -0.76 14.24
C LEU A 104 -0.98 -0.30 13.70
N GLN A 105 -0.11 -1.25 13.36
CA GLN A 105 1.21 -0.94 12.80
C GLN A 105 1.08 -0.18 11.47
N LEU A 106 0.14 -0.57 10.59
CA LEU A 106 -0.12 0.14 9.35
C LEU A 106 -0.58 1.57 9.64
N ALA A 107 -1.52 1.76 10.56
CA ALA A 107 -1.98 3.07 10.97
C ALA A 107 -0.84 3.98 11.48
N GLU A 108 0.07 3.45 12.29
CA GLU A 108 1.24 4.17 12.79
C GLU A 108 2.18 4.61 11.66
N VAL A 109 2.44 3.73 10.69
CA VAL A 109 3.31 4.03 9.53
C VAL A 109 2.68 5.07 8.59
N LEU A 110 1.35 5.19 8.57
CA LEU A 110 0.66 6.18 7.75
C LEU A 110 0.70 7.60 8.34
N LEU A 111 0.85 7.77 9.66
CA LEU A 111 0.74 9.10 10.28
C LEU A 111 1.74 10.12 9.72
N PRO A 112 3.02 9.80 9.51
CA PRO A 112 3.97 10.75 8.93
C PRO A 112 3.63 11.14 7.50
N LEU A 113 2.86 10.32 6.76
CA LEU A 113 2.51 10.57 5.36
C LEU A 113 1.40 11.61 5.20
N PHE A 114 0.74 12.01 6.29
CA PHE A 114 -0.29 13.05 6.25
C PHE A 114 0.27 14.44 5.99
N ASP A 115 1.54 14.65 6.32
CA ASP A 115 2.29 15.91 6.12
C ASP A 115 3.33 15.77 5.00
N HIS A 116 3.12 14.83 4.08
CA HIS A 116 4.05 14.57 2.98
C HIS A 116 3.94 15.65 1.88
N ASP A 117 5.06 16.10 1.29
CA ASP A 117 5.09 17.20 0.28
C ASP A 117 4.15 16.99 -0.93
N SER A 118 3.89 15.73 -1.28
CA SER A 118 2.93 15.35 -2.33
C SER A 118 1.51 15.22 -1.78
N SER A 119 0.62 16.12 -2.21
CA SER A 119 -0.81 16.07 -1.89
C SER A 119 -1.49 14.76 -2.30
N HIS A 120 -1.01 14.11 -3.36
CA HIS A 120 -1.51 12.81 -3.78
C HIS A 120 -1.22 11.73 -2.71
N VAL A 121 -0.01 11.74 -2.13
CA VAL A 121 0.38 10.82 -1.06
C VAL A 121 -0.41 11.12 0.22
N GLN A 122 -0.60 12.40 0.56
CA GLN A 122 -1.42 12.80 1.72
C GLN A 122 -2.85 12.25 1.59
N LEU A 123 -3.51 12.48 0.46
CA LEU A 123 -4.88 12.02 0.24
C LEU A 123 -5.02 10.50 0.27
N LEU A 124 -4.08 9.77 -0.36
CA LEU A 124 -4.08 8.31 -0.33
C LEU A 124 -3.85 7.75 1.08
N SER A 125 -2.92 8.31 1.84
CA SER A 125 -2.61 7.85 3.20
C SER A 125 -3.76 8.12 4.17
N ILE A 126 -4.38 9.30 4.12
CA ILE A 126 -5.58 9.64 4.91
C ILE A 126 -6.75 8.70 4.57
N ARG A 127 -6.97 8.44 3.28
CA ARG A 127 -8.02 7.51 2.83
C ARG A 127 -7.75 6.10 3.35
N LEU A 128 -6.52 5.62 3.23
CA LEU A 128 -6.14 4.28 3.70
C LEU A 128 -6.30 4.18 5.22
N PHE A 129 -5.88 5.20 5.97
CA PHE A 129 -6.03 5.24 7.42
C PHE A 129 -7.50 5.13 7.85
N ARG A 130 -8.43 5.80 7.13
CA ARG A 130 -9.87 5.67 7.34
C ARG A 130 -10.34 4.22 7.14
N GLU A 131 -9.94 3.55 6.06
CA GLU A 131 -10.31 2.15 5.82
C GLU A 131 -9.79 1.23 6.93
N VAL A 132 -8.53 1.42 7.36
CA VAL A 132 -7.94 0.67 8.49
C VAL A 132 -8.77 0.85 9.77
N MET A 133 -9.22 2.08 10.05
CA MET A 133 -10.08 2.34 11.22
C MET A 133 -11.44 1.65 11.17
N GLU A 134 -12.02 1.47 9.98
CA GLU A 134 -13.30 0.78 9.82
C GLU A 134 -13.19 -0.73 10.04
N LEU A 135 -11.99 -1.30 9.86
CA LEU A 135 -11.77 -2.75 9.85
C LEU A 135 -11.32 -3.32 11.21
N VAL A 136 -10.79 -2.51 12.12
CA VAL A 136 -10.36 -3.01 13.44
C VAL A 136 -11.52 -3.15 14.43
N MET A 137 -11.41 -4.08 15.38
CA MET A 137 -12.45 -4.24 16.42
C MET A 137 -12.50 -3.03 17.35
N GLU A 138 -13.62 -2.84 18.06
CA GLU A 138 -13.81 -1.70 18.96
C GLU A 138 -12.71 -1.53 20.01
N LYS A 139 -12.03 -2.61 20.42
CA LYS A 139 -10.87 -2.54 21.32
C LYS A 139 -9.66 -1.87 20.68
N GLU A 140 -9.31 -2.25 19.45
CA GLU A 140 -8.22 -1.62 18.69
C GLU A 140 -8.61 -0.22 18.20
N LYS A 141 -9.89 0.01 17.90
CA LYS A 141 -10.42 1.31 17.50
C LYS A 141 -10.20 2.39 18.55
N LYS A 142 -10.18 2.04 19.85
CA LYS A 142 -9.81 2.98 20.92
C LYS A 142 -8.34 3.44 20.82
N ALA A 143 -7.43 2.53 20.51
CA ALA A 143 -6.02 2.88 20.30
C ALA A 143 -5.86 3.74 19.03
N LEU A 144 -6.51 3.35 17.92
CA LEU A 144 -6.51 4.15 16.68
C LEU A 144 -7.11 5.55 16.88
N LYS A 145 -8.17 5.69 17.69
CA LYS A 145 -8.72 7.02 18.02
C LYS A 145 -7.68 7.91 18.68
N THR A 146 -6.81 7.39 19.54
CA THR A 146 -5.72 8.19 20.12
C THR A 146 -4.76 8.68 19.04
N HIS A 147 -4.38 7.81 18.10
CA HIS A 147 -3.54 8.18 16.95
C HIS A 147 -4.22 9.23 16.06
N VAL A 148 -5.51 9.10 15.75
CA VAL A 148 -6.28 10.11 15.02
C VAL A 148 -6.17 11.49 15.66
N HIS A 149 -6.35 11.60 16.98
CA HIS A 149 -6.26 12.88 17.67
C HIS A 149 -4.85 13.49 17.54
N GLN A 150 -3.81 12.67 17.60
CA GLN A 150 -2.43 13.12 17.41
C GLN A 150 -2.17 13.60 15.98
N SER A 151 -2.77 12.95 14.98
CA SER A 151 -2.55 13.26 13.57
C SER A 151 -3.44 14.39 13.03
N LEU A 152 -4.61 14.61 13.62
CA LEU A 152 -5.49 15.72 13.26
C LEU A 152 -4.95 17.07 13.74
N LEU A 153 -4.23 17.10 14.88
CA LEU A 153 -3.70 18.36 15.44
C LEU A 153 -2.82 19.14 14.44
N PRO A 154 -1.78 18.55 13.81
CA PRO A 154 -0.98 19.25 12.79
C PRO A 154 -1.79 19.71 11.58
N LEU A 155 -2.70 18.88 11.07
CA LEU A 155 -3.55 19.23 9.91
C LEU A 155 -4.48 20.41 10.21
N PHE A 156 -5.03 20.48 11.42
CA PHE A 156 -5.86 21.62 11.85
C PHE A 156 -5.06 22.92 11.98
N PHE A 157 -3.80 22.85 12.45
CA PHE A 157 -2.94 24.04 12.49
C PHE A 157 -2.54 24.51 11.09
N HIS A 158 -2.29 23.59 10.15
CA HIS A 158 -1.99 23.96 8.77
C HIS A 158 -3.14 24.74 8.09
N CYS A 159 -4.40 24.38 8.36
CA CYS A 159 -5.58 25.12 7.88
C CYS A 159 -5.81 26.48 8.57
N HIS A 160 -5.09 26.79 9.65
CA HIS A 160 -5.22 28.05 10.40
C HIS A 160 -4.07 29.04 10.14
N ASP A 161 -2.98 28.58 9.52
CA ASP A 161 -1.84 29.40 9.13
C ASP A 161 -1.90 29.88 7.65
N GLU A 162 -2.96 29.53 6.92
CA GLU A 162 -3.38 30.13 5.62
C GLU A 162 -4.44 31.23 5.81
#